data_AF-A0A357HCA4-F1
#
_entry.id   AF-A0A357HCA4-F1
#
_cell.length_a   1.000
_cell.length_b   1.000
_cell.length_c   1.000
_cell.angle_alpha   90.00
_cell.angle_beta   90.00
_cell.angle_gamma   90.00
#
_symmetry.space_group_name_H-M   'P 1'
#
loop_
_entity.id
_entity.type
_entity.pdbx_description
1 polymer ?
#
loop_
_entity_poly.entity_id
_entity_poly.type
_entity_poly.pdbx_seq_one_letter_code
_entity_poly.pdbx_strand_id
1 'polypeptide(L)'
;MNSGMSIRSRAITRRRKMMETAPSDSRKPKDLLDFKNRAWWETLLFALIFILIFASYLIFKPLYGVVRNGMIAQIFSVSMIMIIACVGIYLKLTGKLTTRRLLLILFLASVFVHLCYMLVTPMTLRQYDTFSTGTRQDGHFPYAVSFYLTGKLPTQYNTPETAYQFYHPPLNAFIQGMFMRLFQPFLSLCRMKDINIDYLKPWIAMGYTQDSALDLYNLYGANQILSCFYSLIASFFFFRSVSLFAKTEKGLLIGAIFCFFFPRLVQLGGQLNNDTLCVMLSSLSLYFTLRFYKDKRGTIPLLLAAASIGLAMMTKLNGAIIALPMAFCFLVVLIERIRAKDRVGSLIGQYLIFLGIAAPLGLWFVFYSHFVMGFPFGWVFSNLNSALSVADVNFFSRFLTPLSIHDLTTNVFFASPFEDYNLPTYLVKTSIFGEFSYWQGEAFAFVAFVAAYVQFFLFVTIGIAYLVQKKGIVRKDYGFAVALILSEVLMMFYFNIKMPYGCTMDFRYIVPILLGFAMLATRFNDAYSLQKDNPTNHLISALNVDVCIYAAASSLFYLAAV
;
A
#
# COMPACT_ATOMS: atom_id res chain seq x y z
N MET A 1 -76.46 19.09 12.58
CA MET A 1 -75.39 18.36 13.29
C MET A 1 -74.54 17.59 12.28
N ASN A 2 -73.32 18.08 12.05
CA ASN A 2 -72.09 17.46 11.52
C ASN A 2 -72.24 16.29 10.52
N SER A 3 -71.97 16.37 9.21
CA SER A 3 -70.82 16.95 8.46
C SER A 3 -69.43 16.65 9.06
N GLY A 4 -69.11 15.35 9.21
CA GLY A 4 -67.85 14.89 9.80
C GLY A 4 -67.04 13.85 9.02
N MET A 5 -67.34 13.60 7.74
CA MET A 5 -66.55 12.67 6.90
C MET A 5 -66.04 13.37 5.64
N SER A 6 -64.88 14.05 5.67
CA SER A 6 -64.24 14.41 4.39
C SER A 6 -62.73 14.66 4.36
N ILE A 7 -62.00 14.73 5.49
CA ILE A 7 -60.60 15.18 5.44
C ILE A 7 -59.59 14.05 5.74
N ARG A 8 -59.92 13.13 6.66
CA ARG A 8 -58.97 12.05 7.06
C ARG A 8 -58.80 10.95 6.02
N SER A 9 -59.85 10.53 5.31
CA SER A 9 -59.70 9.44 4.31
C SER A 9 -58.98 9.90 3.04
N ARG A 10 -59.22 11.15 2.59
CA ARG A 10 -58.50 11.73 1.44
C ARG A 10 -57.02 11.99 1.74
N ALA A 11 -56.65 12.35 2.97
CA ALA A 11 -55.25 12.53 3.37
C ALA A 11 -54.46 11.20 3.40
N ILE A 12 -55.11 10.10 3.81
CA ILE A 12 -54.48 8.76 3.85
C ILE A 12 -54.28 8.21 2.43
N THR A 13 -55.25 8.42 1.52
CA THR A 13 -55.14 7.99 0.12
C THR A 13 -54.13 8.82 -0.68
N ARG A 14 -53.98 10.12 -0.39
CA ARG A 14 -52.94 10.98 -1.02
C ARG A 14 -51.52 10.65 -0.53
N ARG A 15 -51.34 10.29 0.75
CA ARG A 15 -50.05 9.77 1.26
C ARG A 15 -49.67 8.42 0.64
N ARG A 16 -50.64 7.54 0.38
CA ARG A 16 -50.40 6.26 -0.32
C ARG A 16 -49.99 6.48 -1.78
N LYS A 17 -50.67 7.39 -2.51
CA LYS A 17 -50.31 7.73 -3.90
C LYS A 17 -48.99 8.51 -4.06
N MET A 18 -48.57 9.29 -3.06
CA MET A 18 -47.25 9.95 -3.05
C MET A 18 -46.09 9.01 -2.65
N MET A 19 -46.37 7.88 -2.00
CA MET A 19 -45.37 6.83 -1.77
C MET A 19 -45.15 5.92 -2.99
N GLU A 20 -46.11 5.89 -3.93
CA GLU A 20 -46.00 5.11 -5.18
C GLU A 20 -45.31 5.86 -6.33
N THR A 21 -45.02 7.15 -6.19
CA THR A 21 -44.37 7.98 -7.23
C THR A 21 -43.00 8.54 -6.84
N ALA A 22 -42.44 8.13 -5.70
CA ALA A 22 -41.02 8.36 -5.43
C ALA A 22 -40.21 7.45 -6.37
N PRO A 23 -39.25 7.96 -7.17
CA PRO A 23 -38.42 7.11 -7.98
C PRO A 23 -37.70 6.13 -7.05
N SER A 24 -38.04 4.85 -7.15
CA SER A 24 -37.39 3.76 -6.45
C SER A 24 -36.01 3.52 -7.05
N ASP A 25 -35.10 4.49 -6.96
CA ASP A 25 -33.68 4.24 -7.21
C ASP A 25 -33.04 3.70 -5.94
N SER A 26 -33.68 2.68 -5.34
CA SER A 26 -33.02 1.75 -4.44
C SER A 26 -32.38 0.64 -5.28
N ARG A 27 -31.55 1.01 -6.26
CA ARG A 27 -30.58 0.05 -6.77
C ARG A 27 -29.73 -0.36 -5.58
N LYS A 28 -29.94 -1.59 -5.12
CA LYS A 28 -29.00 -2.23 -4.19
C LYS A 28 -27.59 -1.99 -4.75
N PRO A 29 -26.56 -1.79 -3.90
CA PRO A 29 -25.18 -1.63 -4.37
C PRO A 29 -24.66 -2.80 -5.24
N LYS A 30 -25.45 -3.86 -5.43
CA LYS A 30 -25.21 -4.93 -6.41
C LYS A 30 -24.99 -4.42 -7.84
N ASP A 31 -25.66 -3.35 -8.28
CA ASP A 31 -25.45 -2.80 -9.64
C ASP A 31 -24.18 -1.93 -9.76
N LEU A 32 -23.58 -1.49 -8.65
CA LEU A 32 -22.33 -0.72 -8.66
C LEU A 32 -21.11 -1.58 -9.05
N LEU A 33 -21.26 -2.92 -9.06
CA LEU A 33 -20.18 -3.89 -9.13
C LEU A 33 -20.39 -5.01 -10.17
N ASP A 34 -21.19 -4.81 -11.23
CA ASP A 34 -21.30 -5.87 -12.27
C ASP A 34 -19.99 -6.00 -13.10
N PHE A 35 -19.44 -7.22 -13.15
CA PHE A 35 -18.01 -7.51 -13.39
C PHE A 35 -17.69 -8.17 -14.74
N LYS A 36 -18.67 -8.69 -15.47
CA LYS A 36 -18.37 -9.53 -16.65
C LYS A 36 -17.71 -8.77 -17.82
N ASN A 37 -17.98 -7.47 -17.95
CA ASN A 37 -17.41 -6.60 -19.01
C ASN A 37 -16.34 -5.59 -18.51
N ARG A 38 -15.87 -5.69 -17.26
CA ARG A 38 -14.97 -4.67 -16.65
C ARG A 38 -13.47 -4.95 -16.76
N ALA A 39 -13.05 -6.21 -16.92
CA ALA A 39 -11.62 -6.54 -16.93
C ALA A 39 -10.85 -5.78 -18.01
N TRP A 40 -11.42 -5.67 -19.22
CA TRP A 40 -10.82 -4.90 -20.32
C TRP A 40 -10.69 -3.40 -20.03
N TRP A 41 -11.69 -2.80 -19.36
CA TRP A 41 -11.62 -1.38 -18.98
C TRP A 41 -10.58 -1.11 -17.89
N GLU A 42 -10.44 -2.02 -16.92
CA GLU A 42 -9.40 -1.92 -15.89
C GLU A 42 -8.01 -2.09 -16.52
N THR A 43 -7.82 -3.06 -17.42
CA THR A 43 -6.58 -3.23 -18.18
C THR A 43 -6.26 -1.98 -19.01
N LEU A 44 -7.24 -1.41 -19.73
CA LEU A 44 -7.05 -0.19 -20.51
C LEU A 44 -6.69 1.00 -19.62
N LEU A 45 -7.37 1.17 -18.48
CA LEU A 45 -7.06 2.22 -17.50
C LEU A 45 -5.61 2.13 -17.03
N PHE A 46 -5.16 0.93 -16.64
CA PHE A 46 -3.78 0.75 -16.19
C PHE A 46 -2.76 0.92 -17.33
N ALA A 47 -3.09 0.51 -18.56
CA ALA A 47 -2.24 0.80 -19.71
C ALA A 47 -2.08 2.31 -19.94
N LEU A 48 -3.18 3.08 -19.85
CA LEU A 48 -3.15 4.54 -19.95
C LEU A 48 -2.37 5.19 -18.80
N ILE A 49 -2.53 4.70 -17.57
CA ILE A 49 -1.75 5.18 -16.41
C ILE A 49 -0.26 4.88 -16.62
N PHE A 50 0.10 3.68 -17.09
CA PHE A 50 1.49 3.34 -17.38
C PHE A 50 2.08 4.28 -18.43
N ILE A 51 1.35 4.52 -19.53
CA ILE A 51 1.76 5.46 -20.59
C ILE A 51 1.93 6.88 -20.03
N LEU A 52 1.01 7.34 -19.16
CA LEU A 52 1.11 8.64 -18.52
C LEU A 52 2.38 8.75 -17.65
N ILE A 53 2.66 7.74 -16.82
CA ILE A 53 3.86 7.72 -15.95
C ILE A 53 5.12 7.71 -16.82
N PHE A 54 5.16 6.84 -17.83
CA PHE A 54 6.29 6.70 -18.75
C PHE A 54 6.58 8.00 -19.50
N ALA A 55 5.56 8.60 -20.12
CA ALA A 55 5.70 9.86 -20.84
C ALA A 55 6.11 11.01 -19.91
N SER A 56 5.52 11.09 -18.71
CA SER A 56 5.86 12.10 -17.72
C SER A 56 7.31 11.96 -17.24
N TYR A 57 7.80 10.73 -17.04
CA TYR A 57 9.20 10.49 -16.69
C TYR A 57 10.14 11.02 -17.78
N LEU A 58 9.87 10.69 -19.05
CA LEU A 58 10.68 11.16 -20.18
C LEU A 58 10.67 12.69 -20.32
N ILE A 59 9.53 13.34 -20.05
CA ILE A 59 9.38 14.80 -20.21
C ILE A 59 10.02 15.56 -19.05
N PHE A 60 9.76 15.14 -17.80
CA PHE A 60 10.07 15.97 -16.63
C PHE A 60 11.41 15.67 -15.98
N LYS A 61 11.86 14.41 -15.90
CA LYS A 61 13.15 14.08 -15.25
C LYS A 61 14.37 14.78 -15.87
N PRO A 62 14.45 15.01 -17.19
CA PRO A 62 15.60 15.71 -17.79
C PRO A 62 15.68 17.18 -17.39
N LEU A 63 14.58 17.77 -16.91
CA LEU A 63 14.50 19.18 -16.53
C LEU A 63 15.07 19.45 -15.12
N TYR A 64 15.62 18.45 -14.45
CA TYR A 64 16.05 18.51 -13.05
C TYR A 64 17.34 19.33 -12.80
N GLY A 65 17.87 20.03 -13.80
CA GLY A 65 19.04 20.90 -13.68
C GLY A 65 18.77 22.41 -13.80
N VAL A 66 17.51 22.84 -14.00
CA VAL A 66 17.26 24.22 -14.51
C VAL A 66 16.80 25.21 -13.45
N VAL A 67 15.90 24.87 -12.52
CA VAL A 67 15.47 25.71 -11.36
C VAL A 67 14.75 24.79 -10.37
N ARG A 68 15.15 24.79 -9.07
CA ARG A 68 14.54 24.03 -7.95
C ARG A 68 14.06 22.63 -8.36
N ASN A 69 14.97 21.65 -8.27
CA ASN A 69 14.80 20.25 -8.66
C ASN A 69 13.35 19.74 -8.50
N GLY A 70 12.63 19.63 -9.61
CA GLY A 70 11.28 19.08 -9.66
C GLY A 70 10.10 20.06 -9.58
N MET A 71 10.33 21.37 -9.47
CA MET A 71 9.25 22.37 -9.43
C MET A 71 8.28 22.28 -10.62
N ILE A 72 8.80 22.05 -11.83
CA ILE A 72 7.96 21.90 -13.05
C ILE A 72 7.03 20.68 -12.91
N ALA A 73 7.53 19.56 -12.39
CA ALA A 73 6.73 18.36 -12.16
C ALA A 73 5.65 18.59 -11.08
N GLN A 74 5.96 19.39 -10.06
CA GLN A 74 4.97 19.81 -9.04
C GLN A 74 3.87 20.66 -9.65
N ILE A 75 4.22 21.70 -10.41
CA ILE A 75 3.24 22.58 -11.07
C ILE A 75 2.32 21.76 -11.99
N PHE A 76 2.90 20.85 -12.79
CA PHE A 76 2.13 19.95 -13.64
C PHE A 76 1.14 19.10 -12.82
N SER A 77 1.61 18.44 -11.77
CA SER A 77 0.79 17.55 -10.96
C SER A 77 -0.33 18.30 -10.22
N VAL A 78 -0.01 19.45 -9.62
CA VAL A 78 -0.99 20.32 -8.95
C VAL A 78 -2.04 20.83 -9.95
N SER A 79 -1.61 21.26 -11.14
CA SER A 79 -2.53 21.72 -12.20
C SER A 79 -3.50 20.61 -12.62
N MET A 80 -3.02 19.38 -12.78
CA MET A 80 -3.89 18.24 -13.13
C MET A 80 -4.88 17.90 -12.01
N ILE A 81 -4.46 17.96 -10.74
CA ILE A 81 -5.36 17.78 -9.59
C ILE A 81 -6.43 18.88 -9.56
N MET A 82 -6.06 20.14 -9.83
CA MET A 82 -7.02 21.25 -9.90
C MET A 82 -8.03 21.07 -11.04
N ILE A 83 -7.59 20.61 -12.23
CA ILE A 83 -8.49 20.28 -13.35
C ILE A 83 -9.47 19.17 -12.94
N ILE A 84 -8.98 18.10 -12.30
CA ILE A 84 -9.81 17.00 -11.80
C ILE A 84 -10.84 17.51 -10.77
N ALA A 85 -10.43 18.40 -9.86
CA ALA A 85 -11.32 19.02 -8.89
C ALA A 85 -12.40 19.88 -9.57
N CYS A 86 -12.03 20.70 -10.56
CA CYS A 86 -12.98 21.50 -11.36
C CYS A 86 -14.00 20.62 -12.09
N VAL A 87 -13.56 19.49 -12.67
CA VAL A 87 -14.46 18.49 -13.28
C VAL A 87 -15.42 17.92 -12.23
N GLY A 88 -14.93 17.59 -11.04
CA GLY A 88 -15.76 17.11 -9.93
C GLY A 88 -16.81 18.14 -9.49
N ILE A 89 -16.42 19.41 -9.36
CA ILE A 89 -17.33 20.51 -9.03
C ILE A 89 -18.38 20.69 -10.13
N TYR A 90 -17.97 20.73 -11.40
CA TYR A 90 -18.90 20.83 -12.53
C TYR A 90 -19.91 19.68 -12.56
N LEU A 91 -19.45 18.44 -12.35
CA LEU A 91 -20.33 17.28 -12.28
C LEU A 91 -21.29 17.37 -11.08
N LYS A 92 -20.86 17.92 -9.95
CA LYS A 92 -21.73 18.15 -8.78
C LYS A 92 -22.80 19.19 -9.09
N LEU A 93 -22.40 20.34 -9.66
CA LEU A 93 -23.31 21.44 -9.99
C LEU A 93 -24.35 21.03 -11.06
N THR A 94 -23.99 20.15 -11.98
CA THR A 94 -24.90 19.63 -13.01
C THR A 94 -25.73 18.42 -12.56
N GLY A 95 -25.64 18.00 -11.29
CA GLY A 95 -26.35 16.83 -10.78
C GLY A 95 -25.88 15.48 -11.37
N LYS A 96 -24.71 15.48 -12.02
CA LYS A 96 -24.14 14.34 -12.75
C LYS A 96 -23.07 13.60 -11.95
N LEU A 97 -22.73 14.03 -10.74
CA LEU A 97 -21.71 13.40 -9.90
C LEU A 97 -22.28 12.14 -9.22
N THR A 98 -22.04 10.98 -9.84
CA THR A 98 -22.36 9.68 -9.24
C THR A 98 -21.21 9.19 -8.35
N THR A 99 -21.50 8.29 -7.41
CA THR A 99 -20.49 7.64 -6.55
C THR A 99 -19.35 7.02 -7.38
N ARG A 100 -19.66 6.38 -8.51
CA ARG A 100 -18.65 5.82 -9.43
C ARG A 100 -17.74 6.90 -10.03
N ARG A 101 -18.30 8.05 -10.43
CA ARG A 101 -17.52 9.17 -10.97
C ARG A 101 -16.64 9.80 -9.89
N LEU A 102 -17.17 9.95 -8.67
CA LEU A 102 -16.40 10.44 -7.53
C LEU A 102 -15.22 9.51 -7.20
N LEU A 103 -15.43 8.19 -7.18
CA LEU A 103 -14.36 7.22 -6.97
C LEU A 103 -13.26 7.31 -8.04
N LEU A 104 -13.64 7.50 -9.32
CA LEU A 104 -12.68 7.69 -10.40
C LEU A 104 -11.90 9.00 -10.23
N ILE A 105 -12.56 10.09 -9.85
CA ILE A 105 -11.94 11.39 -9.56
C ILE A 105 -10.92 11.26 -8.42
N LEU A 106 -11.30 10.59 -7.33
CA LEU A 106 -10.40 10.35 -6.19
C LEU A 106 -9.19 9.51 -6.60
N PHE A 107 -9.39 8.45 -7.39
CA PHE A 107 -8.28 7.62 -7.89
C PHE A 107 -7.35 8.40 -8.82
N LEU A 108 -7.90 9.18 -9.76
CA LEU A 108 -7.09 10.01 -10.66
C LEU A 108 -6.30 11.09 -9.91
N ALA A 109 -6.88 11.70 -8.88
CA ALA A 109 -6.15 12.63 -8.03
C ALA A 109 -4.98 11.94 -7.31
N SER A 110 -5.19 10.73 -6.79
CA SER A 110 -4.12 9.90 -6.21
C SER A 110 -3.01 9.57 -7.23
N VAL A 111 -3.35 9.24 -8.48
CA VAL A 111 -2.36 9.03 -9.57
C VAL A 111 -1.41 10.22 -9.67
N PHE A 112 -1.92 11.46 -9.64
CA PHE A 112 -1.08 12.65 -9.73
C PHE A 112 -0.28 12.95 -8.46
N VAL A 113 -0.74 12.55 -7.27
CA VAL A 113 0.07 12.63 -6.03
C VAL A 113 1.26 11.66 -6.10
N HIS A 114 1.03 10.41 -6.51
CA HIS A 114 2.10 9.42 -6.68
C HIS A 114 3.08 9.82 -7.78
N LEU A 115 2.54 10.31 -8.91
CA LEU A 115 3.34 10.78 -10.04
C LEU A 115 4.21 11.97 -9.64
N CYS A 116 3.65 12.95 -8.91
CA CYS A 116 4.40 14.08 -8.39
C CYS A 116 5.59 13.60 -7.56
N TYR A 117 5.32 12.77 -6.54
CA TYR A 117 6.37 12.27 -5.64
C TYR A 117 7.48 11.52 -6.37
N MET A 118 7.12 10.63 -7.31
CA MET A 118 8.09 9.88 -8.11
C MET A 118 8.95 10.81 -8.96
N LEU A 119 8.34 11.79 -9.62
CA LEU A 119 9.07 12.74 -10.45
C LEU A 119 10.04 13.55 -9.58
N VAL A 120 9.56 14.18 -8.49
CA VAL A 120 10.37 15.09 -7.65
C VAL A 120 11.47 14.42 -6.87
N THR A 121 11.31 13.14 -6.52
CA THR A 121 12.28 12.42 -5.70
C THR A 121 13.40 11.84 -6.58
N PRO A 122 14.65 12.28 -6.43
CA PRO A 122 15.79 11.63 -7.08
C PRO A 122 15.89 10.16 -6.65
N MET A 123 16.37 9.28 -7.53
CA MET A 123 16.48 7.86 -7.19
C MET A 123 17.48 7.57 -6.05
N THR A 124 18.31 8.53 -5.68
CA THR A 124 19.29 8.44 -4.58
C THR A 124 18.71 8.82 -3.22
N LEU A 125 17.56 9.48 -3.19
CA LEU A 125 16.90 9.90 -1.95
C LEU A 125 15.74 8.98 -1.61
N ARG A 126 15.47 8.89 -0.29
CA ARG A 126 14.31 8.19 0.26
C ARG A 126 14.25 6.71 -0.12
N GLN A 127 15.43 6.09 -0.26
CA GLN A 127 15.62 4.68 -0.57
C GLN A 127 16.02 3.89 0.67
N TYR A 128 15.78 2.58 0.64
CA TYR A 128 16.34 1.65 1.61
C TYR A 128 17.10 0.57 0.89
N ASP A 129 18.34 0.32 1.32
CA ASP A 129 19.14 -0.82 0.88
C ASP A 129 19.40 -0.85 -0.65
N THR A 130 19.07 0.23 -1.37
CA THR A 130 19.24 0.34 -2.82
C THR A 130 20.70 0.54 -3.19
N PHE A 131 21.39 1.38 -2.43
CA PHE A 131 22.80 1.67 -2.59
C PHE A 131 23.59 1.07 -1.44
N SER A 132 24.80 0.61 -1.73
CA SER A 132 25.76 0.15 -0.73
C SER A 132 26.62 1.31 -0.24
N THR A 133 27.12 1.21 0.98
CA THR A 133 28.11 2.15 1.51
C THR A 133 29.53 1.77 1.07
N GLY A 134 30.36 2.77 0.79
CA GLY A 134 31.75 2.57 0.36
C GLY A 134 31.88 1.96 -1.03
N THR A 135 32.87 1.08 -1.22
CA THR A 135 33.13 0.40 -2.50
C THR A 135 32.37 -0.92 -2.67
N ARG A 136 31.62 -1.38 -1.66
CA ARG A 136 30.78 -2.57 -1.78
C ARG A 136 29.67 -2.30 -2.80
N GLN A 137 29.30 -3.32 -3.57
CA GLN A 137 28.31 -3.26 -4.65
C GLN A 137 27.33 -4.44 -4.51
N ASP A 138 26.68 -4.47 -3.37
CA ASP A 138 25.85 -5.58 -2.86
C ASP A 138 24.42 -5.14 -2.50
N GLY A 139 24.03 -3.90 -2.85
CA GLY A 139 22.68 -3.34 -2.74
C GLY A 139 21.74 -3.71 -3.89
N HIS A 140 20.50 -3.24 -3.88
CA HIS A 140 19.54 -3.57 -4.95
C HIS A 140 19.91 -3.01 -6.33
N PHE A 141 20.62 -1.87 -6.41
CA PHE A 141 21.05 -1.33 -7.70
C PHE A 141 22.05 -2.26 -8.42
N PRO A 142 23.18 -2.65 -7.79
CA PRO A 142 24.06 -3.69 -8.35
C PRO A 142 23.36 -5.01 -8.66
N TYR A 143 22.34 -5.39 -7.87
CA TYR A 143 21.58 -6.61 -8.11
C TYR A 143 20.84 -6.56 -9.46
N ALA A 144 20.13 -5.48 -9.75
CA ALA A 144 19.44 -5.29 -11.03
C ALA A 144 20.44 -5.17 -12.19
N VAL A 145 21.57 -4.50 -11.98
CA VAL A 145 22.63 -4.36 -13.00
C VAL A 145 23.23 -5.71 -13.38
N SER A 146 23.42 -6.64 -12.43
CA SER A 146 23.88 -8.00 -12.72
C SER A 146 22.98 -8.68 -13.76
N PHE A 147 21.66 -8.58 -13.61
CA PHE A 147 20.71 -9.11 -14.58
C PHE A 147 20.71 -8.34 -15.91
N TYR A 148 20.78 -7.00 -15.85
CA TYR A 148 20.86 -6.17 -17.05
C TYR A 148 22.05 -6.58 -17.94
N LEU A 149 23.23 -6.77 -17.34
CA LEU A 149 24.46 -7.09 -18.08
C LEU A 149 24.54 -8.57 -18.46
N THR A 150 24.24 -9.49 -17.54
CA THR A 150 24.57 -10.92 -17.71
C THR A 150 23.35 -11.82 -17.90
N GLY A 151 22.16 -11.36 -17.52
CA GLY A 151 20.95 -12.20 -17.44
C GLY A 151 21.01 -13.26 -16.33
N LYS A 152 21.99 -13.20 -15.43
CA LYS A 152 22.22 -14.21 -14.38
C LYS A 152 22.20 -13.58 -12.99
N LEU A 153 21.97 -14.43 -11.98
CA LEU A 153 22.15 -14.08 -10.57
C LEU A 153 23.60 -13.65 -10.31
N PRO A 154 23.83 -12.67 -9.41
CA PRO A 154 25.16 -12.29 -9.02
C PRO A 154 25.85 -13.46 -8.30
N THR A 155 27.09 -13.74 -8.69
CA THR A 155 27.95 -14.77 -8.08
C THR A 155 28.95 -14.20 -7.08
N GLN A 156 29.12 -12.87 -7.08
CA GLN A 156 29.94 -12.12 -6.13
C GLN A 156 29.17 -11.85 -4.83
N TYR A 157 29.85 -11.84 -3.69
CA TYR A 157 29.26 -11.59 -2.36
C TYR A 157 28.11 -12.54 -1.99
N ASN A 158 28.39 -13.85 -2.10
CA ASN A 158 27.40 -14.92 -1.93
C ASN A 158 27.60 -15.75 -0.65
N THR A 159 28.31 -15.21 0.35
CA THR A 159 28.44 -15.84 1.68
C THR A 159 27.65 -15.05 2.74
N PRO A 160 27.25 -15.66 3.86
CA PRO A 160 26.59 -14.97 4.98
C PRO A 160 27.27 -13.69 5.45
N GLU A 161 28.60 -13.65 5.42
CA GLU A 161 29.41 -12.53 5.92
C GLU A 161 29.47 -11.37 4.92
N THR A 162 29.19 -11.65 3.64
CA THR A 162 29.42 -10.72 2.53
C THR A 162 28.14 -10.34 1.79
N ALA A 163 27.08 -11.14 1.89
CA ALA A 163 25.83 -10.89 1.19
C ALA A 163 24.98 -9.84 1.92
N TYR A 164 24.97 -8.62 1.41
CA TYR A 164 24.08 -7.56 1.91
C TYR A 164 22.65 -7.73 1.37
N GLN A 165 22.38 -7.46 0.08
CA GLN A 165 21.03 -7.61 -0.51
C GLN A 165 20.91 -8.81 -1.46
N PHE A 166 22.02 -9.45 -1.84
CA PHE A 166 21.99 -10.55 -2.81
C PHE A 166 21.40 -11.86 -2.26
N TYR A 167 21.14 -11.94 -0.95
CA TYR A 167 20.38 -13.01 -0.33
C TYR A 167 18.85 -12.85 -0.49
N HIS A 168 18.38 -11.70 -0.99
CA HIS A 168 16.95 -11.51 -1.22
C HIS A 168 16.47 -12.25 -2.47
N PRO A 169 15.24 -12.78 -2.47
CA PRO A 169 14.62 -13.35 -3.65
C PRO A 169 14.66 -12.39 -4.88
N PRO A 170 14.96 -12.90 -6.09
CA PRO A 170 15.48 -12.06 -7.18
C PRO A 170 14.41 -11.39 -8.05
N LEU A 171 13.11 -11.57 -7.81
CA LEU A 171 12.08 -11.16 -8.78
C LEU A 171 12.13 -9.65 -9.10
N ASN A 172 12.32 -8.80 -8.09
CA ASN A 172 12.44 -7.36 -8.31
C ASN A 172 13.67 -7.01 -9.18
N ALA A 173 14.83 -7.55 -8.83
CA ALA A 173 16.08 -7.30 -9.55
C ALA A 173 15.99 -7.81 -11.01
N PHE A 174 15.36 -8.96 -11.23
CA PHE A 174 15.11 -9.51 -12.55
C PHE A 174 14.22 -8.58 -13.40
N ILE A 175 13.09 -8.14 -12.85
CA ILE A 175 12.16 -7.24 -13.55
C ILE A 175 12.84 -5.90 -13.84
N GLN A 176 13.57 -5.34 -12.88
CA GLN A 176 14.30 -4.08 -13.07
C GLN A 176 15.37 -4.19 -14.14
N GLY A 177 16.20 -5.25 -14.10
CA GLY A 177 17.22 -5.48 -15.13
C GLY A 177 16.63 -5.68 -16.52
N MET A 178 15.49 -6.37 -16.63
CA MET A 178 14.75 -6.50 -17.89
C MET A 178 14.18 -5.16 -18.36
N PHE A 179 13.61 -4.36 -17.45
CA PHE A 179 13.06 -3.05 -17.79
C PHE A 179 14.15 -2.07 -18.24
N MET A 180 15.35 -2.11 -17.64
CA MET A 180 16.51 -1.36 -18.12
C MET A 180 16.83 -1.68 -19.59
N ARG A 181 16.77 -2.95 -20.01
CA ARG A 181 16.95 -3.35 -21.41
C ARG A 181 15.86 -2.79 -22.32
N LEU A 182 14.60 -2.86 -21.89
CA LEU A 182 13.46 -2.32 -22.63
C LEU A 182 13.51 -0.79 -22.74
N PHE A 183 14.04 -0.12 -21.73
CA PHE A 183 14.12 1.33 -21.64
C PHE A 183 15.32 1.93 -22.37
N GLN A 184 16.36 1.14 -22.64
CA GLN A 184 17.59 1.58 -23.29
C GLN A 184 17.42 2.43 -24.56
N PRO A 185 16.47 2.12 -25.49
CA PRO A 185 16.23 2.96 -26.67
C PRO A 185 15.75 4.39 -26.35
N PHE A 186 15.18 4.63 -25.16
CA PHE A 186 14.65 5.92 -24.72
C PHE A 186 15.65 6.71 -23.87
N LEU A 187 16.82 6.14 -23.57
CA LEU A 187 17.80 6.76 -22.68
C LEU A 187 18.23 8.15 -23.15
N SER A 188 18.45 8.33 -24.46
CA SER A 188 18.86 9.62 -25.02
C SER A 188 17.85 10.75 -24.79
N LEU A 189 16.56 10.42 -24.67
CA LEU A 189 15.49 11.40 -24.42
C LEU A 189 15.46 11.87 -22.97
N CYS A 190 15.94 11.05 -22.03
CA CYS A 190 15.80 11.31 -20.61
C CYS A 190 17.09 11.30 -19.78
N ARG A 191 18.24 11.28 -20.45
CA ARG A 191 19.58 11.26 -19.84
C ARG A 191 19.82 12.54 -19.05
N MET A 192 19.74 12.45 -17.71
CA MET A 192 20.15 13.53 -16.82
C MET A 192 21.67 13.68 -16.87
N LYS A 193 22.17 14.90 -17.05
CA LYS A 193 23.61 15.20 -17.14
C LYS A 193 24.17 15.81 -15.86
N ASP A 194 23.37 16.62 -15.17
CA ASP A 194 23.77 17.33 -13.96
C ASP A 194 23.42 16.53 -12.71
N ILE A 195 24.12 15.41 -12.50
CA ILE A 195 24.01 14.62 -11.27
C ILE A 195 25.29 14.73 -10.44
N ASN A 196 25.19 14.55 -9.12
CA ASN A 196 26.38 14.50 -8.27
C ASN A 196 27.25 13.30 -8.68
N ILE A 197 28.48 13.58 -9.10
CA ILE A 197 29.47 12.59 -9.54
C ILE A 197 29.81 11.57 -8.44
N ASP A 198 29.59 11.90 -7.16
CA ASP A 198 29.78 10.98 -6.04
C ASP A 198 28.97 9.69 -6.20
N TYR A 199 27.77 9.77 -6.81
CA TYR A 199 26.94 8.59 -7.08
C TYR A 199 27.51 7.69 -8.18
N LEU A 200 28.41 8.21 -9.02
CA LEU A 200 29.06 7.47 -10.10
C LEU A 200 30.42 6.88 -9.67
N LYS A 201 31.06 7.44 -8.63
CA LYS A 201 32.38 7.01 -8.15
C LYS A 201 32.51 5.49 -7.97
N PRO A 202 31.54 4.77 -7.38
CA PRO A 202 31.68 3.32 -7.21
C PRO A 202 31.75 2.56 -8.54
N TRP A 203 31.00 3.01 -9.55
CA TRP A 203 31.02 2.43 -10.89
C TRP A 203 32.31 2.76 -11.64
N ILE A 204 32.79 4.00 -11.53
CA ILE A 204 34.06 4.41 -12.12
C ILE A 204 35.22 3.61 -11.51
N ALA A 205 35.20 3.36 -10.20
CA ALA A 205 36.19 2.52 -9.52
C ALA A 205 36.17 1.06 -10.00
N MET A 206 35.05 0.58 -10.54
CA MET A 206 34.93 -0.73 -11.19
C MET A 206 35.35 -0.74 -12.66
N GLY A 207 35.88 0.38 -13.17
CA GLY A 207 36.39 0.49 -14.55
C GLY A 207 35.38 1.01 -15.58
N TYR A 208 34.20 1.47 -15.16
CA TYR A 208 33.26 2.13 -16.06
C TYR A 208 33.74 3.55 -16.40
N THR A 209 33.56 3.97 -17.65
CA THR A 209 33.71 5.38 -18.01
C THR A 209 32.63 6.21 -17.32
N GLN A 210 32.86 7.51 -17.12
CA GLN A 210 31.85 8.39 -16.54
C GLN A 210 30.53 8.36 -17.33
N ASP A 211 30.60 8.31 -18.66
CA ASP A 211 29.41 8.22 -19.51
C ASP A 211 28.63 6.92 -19.32
N SER A 212 29.32 5.77 -19.24
CA SER A 212 28.66 4.47 -19.04
C SER A 212 28.10 4.30 -17.63
N ALA A 213 28.78 4.83 -16.62
CA ALA A 213 28.27 4.89 -15.25
C ALA A 213 27.00 5.77 -15.17
N LEU A 214 27.01 6.91 -15.87
CA LEU A 214 25.86 7.80 -15.97
C LEU A 214 24.68 7.14 -16.70
N ASP A 215 24.95 6.35 -17.74
CA ASP A 215 23.92 5.60 -18.46
C ASP A 215 23.29 4.53 -17.55
N LEU A 216 24.09 3.77 -16.80
CA LEU A 216 23.58 2.81 -15.81
C LEU A 216 22.74 3.49 -14.73
N TYR A 217 23.18 4.65 -14.24
CA TYR A 217 22.43 5.45 -13.27
C TYR A 217 21.05 5.82 -13.82
N ASN A 218 20.98 6.38 -15.03
CA ASN A 218 19.71 6.81 -15.64
C ASN A 218 18.80 5.62 -16.00
N LEU A 219 19.36 4.52 -16.51
CA LEU A 219 18.63 3.29 -16.80
C LEU A 219 18.01 2.70 -15.53
N TYR A 220 18.77 2.64 -14.43
CA TYR A 220 18.24 2.15 -13.17
C TYR A 220 17.17 3.09 -12.60
N GLY A 221 17.40 4.41 -12.69
CA GLY A 221 16.42 5.42 -12.29
C GLY A 221 15.08 5.31 -13.00
N ALA A 222 15.07 4.86 -14.27
CA ALA A 222 13.84 4.63 -15.02
C ALA A 222 12.91 3.60 -14.36
N ASN A 223 13.43 2.70 -13.52
CA ASN A 223 12.62 1.78 -12.74
C ASN A 223 11.66 2.48 -11.76
N GLN A 224 11.82 3.78 -11.49
CA GLN A 224 10.83 4.56 -10.72
C GLN A 224 9.46 4.58 -11.43
N ILE A 225 9.42 4.42 -12.77
CA ILE A 225 8.18 4.21 -13.53
C ILE A 225 7.46 2.97 -13.03
N LEU A 226 8.18 1.87 -12.86
CA LEU A 226 7.63 0.61 -12.35
C LEU A 226 7.15 0.77 -10.91
N SER A 227 7.96 1.36 -10.02
CA SER A 227 7.58 1.57 -8.62
C SER A 227 6.32 2.42 -8.47
N CYS A 228 6.20 3.52 -9.22
CA CYS A 228 5.00 4.34 -9.24
C CYS A 228 3.78 3.55 -9.72
N PHE A 229 3.94 2.75 -10.78
CA PHE A 229 2.88 1.92 -11.32
C PHE A 229 2.44 0.82 -10.33
N TYR A 230 3.39 0.12 -9.71
CA TYR A 230 3.12 -0.91 -8.70
C TYR A 230 2.39 -0.36 -7.49
N SER A 231 2.81 0.81 -7.00
CA SER A 231 2.13 1.48 -5.89
C SER A 231 0.67 1.84 -6.22
N LEU A 232 0.38 2.32 -7.42
CA LEU A 232 -0.98 2.63 -7.86
C LEU A 232 -1.84 1.38 -8.03
N ILE A 233 -1.27 0.29 -8.55
CA ILE A 233 -1.94 -1.01 -8.56
C ILE A 233 -2.24 -1.47 -7.13
N ALA A 234 -1.28 -1.36 -6.21
CA ALA A 234 -1.46 -1.76 -4.81
C ALA A 234 -2.61 -0.99 -4.15
N SER A 235 -2.60 0.33 -4.28
CA SER A 235 -3.64 1.23 -3.79
C SER A 235 -5.02 0.87 -4.36
N PHE A 236 -5.09 0.64 -5.68
CA PHE A 236 -6.33 0.21 -6.33
C PHE A 236 -6.82 -1.13 -5.81
N PHE A 237 -5.96 -2.15 -5.68
CA PHE A 237 -6.38 -3.48 -5.25
C PHE A 237 -6.70 -3.57 -3.76
N PHE A 238 -6.12 -2.71 -2.91
CA PHE A 238 -6.62 -2.49 -1.56
C PHE A 238 -8.04 -1.92 -1.57
N PHE A 239 -8.31 -0.87 -2.34
CA PHE A 239 -9.67 -0.35 -2.51
C PHE A 239 -10.64 -1.41 -3.06
N ARG A 240 -10.21 -2.19 -4.06
CA ARG A 240 -11.01 -3.27 -4.64
C ARG A 240 -11.39 -4.30 -3.60
N SER A 241 -10.47 -4.67 -2.73
CA SER A 241 -10.71 -5.57 -1.61
C SER A 241 -11.77 -5.01 -0.66
N VAL A 242 -11.68 -3.73 -0.31
CA VAL A 242 -12.70 -3.04 0.51
C VAL A 242 -14.08 -3.04 -0.19
N SER A 243 -14.10 -2.78 -1.50
CA SER A 243 -15.33 -2.69 -2.30
C SER A 243 -16.11 -4.00 -2.35
N LEU A 244 -15.44 -5.16 -2.18
CA LEU A 244 -16.10 -6.46 -2.13
C LEU A 244 -17.09 -6.57 -0.96
N PHE A 245 -16.86 -5.84 0.12
CA PHE A 245 -17.68 -5.96 1.31
C PHE A 245 -18.56 -4.73 1.55
N ALA A 246 -18.21 -3.56 1.02
CA ALA A 246 -18.90 -2.28 1.30
C ALA A 246 -20.42 -2.38 1.08
N LYS A 247 -21.21 -1.96 2.07
CA LYS A 247 -22.68 -2.04 2.03
C LYS A 247 -23.33 -0.68 1.76
N THR A 248 -22.61 0.41 2.02
CA THR A 248 -23.08 1.79 1.87
C THR A 248 -22.14 2.61 0.99
N GLU A 249 -22.67 3.65 0.35
CA GLU A 249 -21.85 4.57 -0.45
C GLU A 249 -20.84 5.32 0.42
N LYS A 250 -21.25 5.76 1.61
CA LYS A 250 -20.37 6.45 2.55
C LYS A 250 -19.21 5.56 3.00
N GLY A 251 -19.49 4.31 3.38
CA GLY A 251 -18.44 3.34 3.74
C GLY A 251 -17.48 3.05 2.59
N LEU A 252 -18.00 2.96 1.36
CA LEU A 252 -17.19 2.77 0.16
C LEU A 252 -16.26 3.96 -0.10
N LEU A 253 -16.77 5.21 0.03
CA LEU A 253 -15.99 6.43 -0.18
C LEU A 253 -14.89 6.60 0.86
N ILE A 254 -15.18 6.36 2.14
CA ILE A 254 -14.17 6.43 3.21
C ILE A 254 -13.08 5.39 3.00
N GLY A 255 -13.45 4.16 2.65
CA GLY A 255 -12.50 3.12 2.29
C GLY A 255 -11.62 3.48 1.09
N ALA A 256 -12.19 4.15 0.08
CA ALA A 256 -11.46 4.64 -1.08
C ALA A 256 -10.45 5.73 -0.71
N ILE A 257 -10.87 6.75 0.06
CA ILE A 257 -9.98 7.82 0.52
C ILE A 257 -8.80 7.24 1.30
N PHE A 258 -9.07 6.30 2.22
CA PHE A 258 -8.04 5.64 3.00
C PHE A 258 -7.04 4.89 2.12
N CYS A 259 -7.49 4.14 1.10
CA CYS A 259 -6.59 3.37 0.23
C CYS A 259 -5.83 4.24 -0.78
N PHE A 260 -6.47 5.29 -1.32
CA PHE A 260 -5.92 6.11 -2.40
C PHE A 260 -4.93 7.17 -1.92
N PHE A 261 -5.06 7.64 -0.69
CA PHE A 261 -4.25 8.75 -0.17
C PHE A 261 -3.42 8.38 1.06
N PHE A 262 -3.23 7.08 1.31
CA PHE A 262 -2.35 6.65 2.40
C PHE A 262 -0.88 7.01 2.06
N PRO A 263 -0.20 7.81 2.89
CA PRO A 263 1.11 8.38 2.56
C PRO A 263 2.19 7.34 2.25
N ARG A 264 2.23 6.21 2.96
CA ARG A 264 3.22 5.16 2.65
C ARG A 264 3.12 4.62 1.22
N LEU A 265 1.90 4.56 0.65
CA LEU A 265 1.73 4.13 -0.74
C LEU A 265 2.35 5.16 -1.70
N VAL A 266 2.18 6.45 -1.43
CA VAL A 266 2.83 7.53 -2.21
C VAL A 266 4.36 7.34 -2.19
N GLN A 267 4.95 7.11 -1.01
CA GLN A 267 6.39 6.90 -0.86
C GLN A 267 6.94 5.71 -1.66
N LEU A 268 6.22 4.57 -1.60
CA LEU A 268 6.58 3.38 -2.35
C LEU A 268 6.63 3.64 -3.86
N GLY A 269 5.93 4.67 -4.35
CA GLY A 269 5.97 5.08 -5.76
C GLY A 269 7.34 5.58 -6.25
N GLY A 270 8.23 6.00 -5.33
CA GLY A 270 9.59 6.45 -5.67
C GLY A 270 10.71 5.47 -5.28
N GLN A 271 10.39 4.39 -4.57
CA GLN A 271 11.36 3.45 -3.99
C GLN A 271 11.71 2.32 -4.96
N LEU A 272 13.01 2.08 -5.17
CA LEU A 272 13.55 1.10 -6.12
C LEU A 272 13.92 -0.24 -5.50
N ASN A 273 13.77 -0.38 -4.18
CA ASN A 273 13.98 -1.66 -3.52
C ASN A 273 12.84 -2.65 -3.80
N ASN A 274 12.87 -3.81 -3.15
CA ASN A 274 11.88 -4.86 -3.34
C ASN A 274 10.53 -4.64 -2.62
N ASP A 275 10.37 -3.57 -1.84
CA ASP A 275 9.16 -3.36 -1.02
C ASP A 275 7.93 -3.11 -1.88
N THR A 276 8.01 -2.20 -2.84
CA THR A 276 6.86 -1.76 -3.64
C THR A 276 6.24 -2.90 -4.46
N LEU A 277 7.07 -3.70 -5.14
CA LEU A 277 6.60 -4.86 -5.89
C LEU A 277 5.98 -5.92 -4.96
N CYS A 278 6.60 -6.17 -3.80
CA CYS A 278 6.08 -7.09 -2.80
C CYS A 278 4.70 -6.65 -2.30
N VAL A 279 4.51 -5.36 -2.02
CA VAL A 279 3.22 -4.79 -1.57
C VAL A 279 2.15 -4.91 -2.66
N MET A 280 2.50 -4.62 -3.92
CA MET A 280 1.59 -4.80 -5.06
C MET A 280 1.12 -6.26 -5.17
N LEU A 281 2.04 -7.22 -5.17
CA LEU A 281 1.70 -8.64 -5.26
C LEU A 281 0.91 -9.13 -4.03
N SER A 282 1.21 -8.59 -2.84
CA SER A 282 0.47 -8.87 -1.62
C SER A 282 -0.99 -8.37 -1.70
N SER A 283 -1.21 -7.16 -2.24
CA SER A 283 -2.56 -6.60 -2.44
C SER A 283 -3.40 -7.42 -3.43
N LEU A 284 -2.77 -7.92 -4.51
CA LEU A 284 -3.41 -8.81 -5.49
C LEU A 284 -3.81 -10.13 -4.83
N SER A 285 -2.89 -10.74 -4.07
CA SER A 285 -3.14 -11.97 -3.33
C SER A 285 -4.31 -11.82 -2.35
N LEU A 286 -4.30 -10.74 -1.56
CA LEU A 286 -5.37 -10.43 -0.61
C LEU A 286 -6.72 -10.22 -1.34
N TYR A 287 -6.74 -9.48 -2.44
CA TYR A 287 -7.95 -9.27 -3.24
C TYR A 287 -8.53 -10.58 -3.76
N PHE A 288 -7.70 -11.42 -4.39
CA PHE A 288 -8.17 -12.68 -4.95
C PHE A 288 -8.57 -13.70 -3.87
N THR A 289 -7.89 -13.69 -2.72
CA THR A 289 -8.30 -14.46 -1.53
C THR A 289 -9.67 -14.01 -1.04
N LEU A 290 -9.90 -12.71 -0.91
CA LEU A 290 -11.17 -12.17 -0.46
C LEU A 290 -12.30 -12.40 -1.46
N ARG A 291 -11.99 -12.39 -2.76
CA ARG A 291 -12.93 -12.80 -3.80
C ARG A 291 -13.30 -14.28 -3.67
N PHE A 292 -12.31 -15.16 -3.50
CA PHE A 292 -12.55 -16.58 -3.21
C PHE A 292 -13.40 -16.76 -1.94
N TYR A 293 -13.06 -16.03 -0.87
CA TYR A 293 -13.77 -16.06 0.41
C TYR A 293 -15.24 -15.65 0.27
N LYS A 294 -15.52 -14.63 -0.56
CA LYS A 294 -16.88 -14.16 -0.84
C LYS A 294 -17.67 -15.12 -1.73
N ASP A 295 -17.06 -15.63 -2.79
CA ASP A 295 -17.72 -16.47 -3.80
C ASP A 295 -17.84 -17.94 -3.34
N LYS A 296 -17.00 -18.38 -2.39
CA LYS A 296 -16.91 -19.72 -1.77
C LYS A 296 -16.69 -20.90 -2.72
N ARG A 297 -16.58 -20.68 -4.03
CA ARG A 297 -16.49 -21.72 -5.07
C ARG A 297 -15.56 -21.42 -6.24
N GLY A 298 -14.80 -20.32 -6.23
CA GLY A 298 -14.00 -19.87 -7.37
C GLY A 298 -12.57 -20.41 -7.41
N THR A 299 -12.26 -21.36 -8.31
CA THR A 299 -10.88 -21.86 -8.50
C THR A 299 -9.93 -20.80 -9.05
N ILE A 300 -10.37 -19.98 -10.02
CA ILE A 300 -9.51 -18.96 -10.66
C ILE A 300 -8.99 -17.92 -9.65
N PRO A 301 -9.82 -17.29 -8.80
CA PRO A 301 -9.31 -16.42 -7.75
C PRO A 301 -8.29 -17.12 -6.85
N LEU A 302 -8.50 -18.38 -6.50
CA LEU A 302 -7.54 -19.10 -5.67
C LEU A 302 -6.19 -19.31 -6.39
N LEU A 303 -6.19 -19.66 -7.68
CA LEU A 303 -4.97 -19.79 -8.48
C LEU A 303 -4.22 -18.45 -8.62
N LEU A 304 -4.96 -17.36 -8.84
CA LEU A 304 -4.38 -16.02 -8.92
C LEU A 304 -3.80 -15.58 -7.57
N ALA A 305 -4.48 -15.89 -6.45
CA ALA A 305 -3.96 -15.66 -5.11
C ALA A 305 -2.66 -16.46 -4.89
N ALA A 306 -2.62 -17.74 -5.28
CA ALA A 306 -1.44 -18.59 -5.15
C ALA A 306 -0.23 -18.04 -5.93
N ALA A 307 -0.45 -17.65 -7.18
CA ALA A 307 0.59 -17.04 -8.01
C ALA A 307 1.05 -15.70 -7.41
N SER A 308 0.12 -14.84 -6.97
CA SER A 308 0.46 -13.54 -6.39
C SER A 308 1.24 -13.64 -5.09
N ILE A 309 0.87 -14.51 -4.14
CA ILE A 309 1.66 -14.70 -2.91
C ILE A 309 3.01 -15.36 -3.19
N GLY A 310 3.06 -16.34 -4.11
CA GLY A 310 4.32 -16.96 -4.53
C GLY A 310 5.29 -15.93 -5.11
N LEU A 311 4.82 -15.07 -6.01
CA LEU A 311 5.63 -13.98 -6.57
C LEU A 311 5.97 -12.91 -5.52
N ALA A 312 5.08 -12.62 -4.56
CA ALA A 312 5.38 -11.70 -3.46
C ALA A 312 6.57 -12.22 -2.64
N MET A 313 6.57 -13.51 -2.30
CA MET A 313 7.69 -14.18 -1.61
C MET A 313 8.95 -14.24 -2.47
N MET A 314 8.81 -14.45 -3.79
CA MET A 314 9.92 -14.39 -4.75
C MET A 314 10.49 -12.97 -4.95
N THR A 315 9.78 -11.94 -4.45
CA THR A 315 10.25 -10.55 -4.39
C THR A 315 10.92 -10.25 -3.05
N LYS A 316 10.25 -10.63 -1.96
CA LYS A 316 10.71 -10.47 -0.58
C LYS A 316 10.00 -11.50 0.28
N LEU A 317 10.74 -12.29 1.05
CA LEU A 317 10.15 -13.32 1.92
C LEU A 317 9.11 -12.79 2.91
N ASN A 318 9.22 -11.51 3.30
CA ASN A 318 8.25 -10.83 4.13
C ASN A 318 6.83 -10.80 3.52
N GLY A 319 6.70 -10.95 2.19
CA GLY A 319 5.40 -11.14 1.52
C GLY A 319 4.62 -12.37 2.00
N ALA A 320 5.25 -13.28 2.75
CA ALA A 320 4.57 -14.41 3.38
C ALA A 320 3.68 -14.01 4.57
N ILE A 321 3.82 -12.81 5.16
CA ILE A 321 3.04 -12.40 6.36
C ILE A 321 1.53 -12.52 6.11
N ILE A 322 1.07 -12.17 4.90
CA ILE A 322 -0.34 -12.24 4.53
C ILE A 322 -0.90 -13.67 4.43
N ALA A 323 -0.05 -14.71 4.51
CA ALA A 323 -0.51 -16.10 4.51
C ALA A 323 -1.40 -16.42 5.72
N LEU A 324 -1.16 -15.79 6.88
CA LEU A 324 -1.98 -15.99 8.09
C LEU A 324 -3.45 -15.55 7.90
N PRO A 325 -3.75 -14.31 7.47
CA PRO A 325 -5.12 -13.90 7.21
C PRO A 325 -5.75 -14.65 6.02
N MET A 326 -4.95 -15.12 5.05
CA MET A 326 -5.44 -16.00 3.99
C MET A 326 -5.85 -17.38 4.53
N ALA A 327 -5.04 -17.97 5.39
CA ALA A 327 -5.35 -19.23 6.06
C ALA A 327 -6.62 -19.11 6.91
N PHE A 328 -6.84 -17.98 7.58
CA PHE A 328 -8.10 -17.68 8.26
C PHE A 328 -9.30 -17.75 7.30
N CYS A 329 -9.22 -17.12 6.12
CA CYS A 329 -10.27 -17.20 5.11
C CYS A 329 -10.53 -18.64 4.65
N PHE A 330 -9.47 -19.41 4.38
CA PHE A 330 -9.59 -20.80 3.95
C PHE A 330 -10.24 -21.67 5.03
N LEU A 331 -9.81 -21.51 6.28
CA LEU A 331 -10.37 -22.21 7.42
C LEU A 331 -11.86 -21.90 7.61
N VAL A 332 -12.27 -20.64 7.50
CA VAL A 332 -13.68 -20.26 7.61
C VAL A 332 -14.51 -20.90 6.48
N VAL A 333 -14.04 -20.87 5.22
CA VAL A 333 -14.76 -21.51 4.11
C VAL A 333 -14.87 -23.03 4.32
N LEU A 334 -13.80 -23.67 4.80
CA LEU A 334 -13.80 -25.10 5.12
C LEU A 334 -14.82 -25.44 6.21
N ILE A 335 -14.79 -24.73 7.33
CA ILE A 335 -15.73 -24.92 8.45
C ILE A 335 -17.17 -24.74 7.97
N GLU A 336 -17.44 -23.74 7.13
CA GLU A 336 -18.78 -23.51 6.59
C GLU A 336 -19.27 -24.67 5.71
N ARG A 337 -18.40 -25.24 4.87
CA ARG A 337 -18.76 -26.42 4.06
C ARG A 337 -18.99 -27.66 4.91
N ILE A 338 -18.15 -27.89 5.92
CA ILE A 338 -18.33 -29.01 6.87
C ILE A 338 -19.67 -28.87 7.58
N ARG A 339 -20.00 -27.67 8.09
CA ARG A 339 -21.28 -27.40 8.77
C ARG A 339 -22.48 -27.56 7.83
N ALA A 340 -22.31 -27.26 6.55
CA ALA A 340 -23.32 -27.49 5.51
C ALA A 340 -23.43 -28.96 5.08
N LYS A 341 -22.58 -29.87 5.61
CA LYS A 341 -22.46 -31.28 5.19
C LYS A 341 -22.15 -31.44 3.68
N ASP A 342 -21.50 -30.44 3.09
CA ASP A 342 -21.04 -30.48 1.69
C ASP A 342 -19.80 -31.37 1.55
N ARG A 343 -19.58 -31.94 0.35
CA ARG A 343 -18.33 -32.65 0.03
C ARG A 343 -17.14 -31.67 0.04
N VAL A 344 -16.19 -31.90 0.94
CA VAL A 344 -14.99 -31.04 1.10
C VAL A 344 -13.78 -31.46 0.27
N GLY A 345 -13.78 -32.67 -0.31
CA GLY A 345 -12.62 -33.20 -1.05
C GLY A 345 -12.15 -32.28 -2.20
N SER A 346 -13.09 -31.68 -2.94
CA SER A 346 -12.75 -30.72 -4.00
C SER A 346 -12.15 -29.42 -3.46
N LEU A 347 -12.56 -28.98 -2.27
CA LEU A 347 -12.02 -27.80 -1.61
C LEU A 347 -10.60 -28.06 -1.08
N ILE A 348 -10.37 -29.24 -0.50
CA ILE A 348 -9.04 -29.68 -0.07
C ILE A 348 -8.10 -29.77 -1.28
N GLY A 349 -8.56 -30.37 -2.38
CA GLY A 349 -7.80 -30.40 -3.64
C GLY A 349 -7.43 -29.00 -4.15
N GLN A 350 -8.36 -28.04 -4.07
CA GLN A 350 -8.08 -26.64 -4.39
C GLN A 350 -7.00 -26.02 -3.50
N TYR A 351 -7.01 -26.29 -2.19
CA TYR A 351 -5.97 -25.81 -1.26
C TYR A 351 -4.62 -26.46 -1.50
N LEU A 352 -4.59 -27.75 -1.86
CA LEU A 352 -3.35 -28.43 -2.25
C LEU A 352 -2.78 -27.86 -3.55
N ILE A 353 -3.62 -27.54 -4.54
CA ILE A 353 -3.18 -26.86 -5.77
C ILE A 353 -2.66 -25.46 -5.45
N PHE A 354 -3.34 -24.71 -4.58
CA PHE A 354 -2.85 -23.41 -4.10
C PHE A 354 -1.43 -23.54 -3.54
N LEU A 355 -1.19 -24.49 -2.63
CA LEU A 355 0.13 -24.72 -2.03
C LEU A 355 1.15 -25.19 -3.08
N GLY A 356 0.75 -26.07 -4.00
CA GLY A 356 1.59 -26.56 -5.09
C GLY A 356 2.03 -25.48 -6.08
N ILE A 357 1.38 -24.31 -6.11
CA ILE A 357 1.80 -23.14 -6.88
C ILE A 357 2.58 -22.17 -6.00
N ALA A 358 2.02 -21.79 -4.85
CA ALA A 358 2.56 -20.76 -3.98
C ALA A 358 3.93 -21.15 -3.40
N ALA A 359 4.07 -22.38 -2.90
CA ALA A 359 5.30 -22.80 -2.21
C ALA A 359 6.50 -22.93 -3.18
N PRO A 360 6.40 -23.60 -4.34
CA PRO A 360 7.52 -23.63 -5.28
C PRO A 360 7.91 -22.25 -5.80
N LEU A 361 6.93 -21.41 -6.17
CA LEU A 361 7.21 -20.05 -6.63
C LEU A 361 7.84 -19.17 -5.54
N GLY A 362 7.35 -19.29 -4.30
CA GLY A 362 7.78 -18.42 -3.20
C GLY A 362 9.06 -18.85 -2.49
N LEU A 363 9.35 -20.15 -2.45
CA LEU A 363 10.42 -20.70 -1.61
C LEU A 363 11.63 -21.22 -2.39
N TRP A 364 11.57 -21.36 -3.72
CA TRP A 364 12.70 -21.92 -4.49
C TRP A 364 14.02 -21.19 -4.21
N PHE A 365 13.99 -19.86 -4.05
CA PHE A 365 15.20 -19.09 -3.81
C PHE A 365 15.77 -19.35 -2.42
N VAL A 366 14.93 -19.61 -1.41
CA VAL A 366 15.38 -19.99 -0.07
C VAL A 366 16.15 -21.31 -0.13
N PHE A 367 15.63 -22.29 -0.86
CA PHE A 367 16.32 -23.56 -1.06
C PHE A 367 17.60 -23.39 -1.88
N TYR A 368 17.56 -22.58 -2.94
CA TYR A 368 18.75 -22.25 -3.73
C TYR A 368 19.83 -21.61 -2.87
N SER A 369 19.51 -20.56 -2.10
CA SER A 369 20.43 -19.90 -1.19
C SER A 369 20.98 -20.85 -0.13
N HIS A 370 20.17 -21.80 0.37
CA HIS A 370 20.66 -22.80 1.32
C HIS A 370 21.67 -23.75 0.69
N PHE A 371 21.31 -24.40 -0.42
CA PHE A 371 22.11 -25.47 -1.01
C PHE A 371 23.28 -24.96 -1.86
N VAL A 372 23.18 -23.78 -2.45
CA VAL A 372 24.19 -23.23 -3.37
C VAL A 372 25.07 -22.20 -2.68
N MET A 373 24.52 -21.41 -1.74
CA MET A 373 25.24 -20.31 -1.09
C MET A 373 25.51 -20.56 0.41
N GLY A 374 25.00 -21.65 0.98
CA GLY A 374 25.25 -22.05 2.37
C GLY A 374 24.46 -21.29 3.44
N PHE A 375 23.44 -20.51 3.06
CA PHE A 375 22.64 -19.76 4.04
C PHE A 375 21.73 -20.67 4.88
N PRO A 376 21.62 -20.49 6.20
CA PRO A 376 20.59 -21.14 7.01
C PRO A 376 19.16 -20.77 6.56
N PHE A 377 18.19 -21.65 6.78
CA PHE A 377 16.79 -21.31 6.58
C PHE A 377 16.36 -20.16 7.50
N GLY A 378 15.68 -19.16 6.94
CA GLY A 378 15.26 -17.97 7.69
C GLY A 378 16.41 -17.06 8.12
N TRP A 379 17.57 -17.17 7.46
CA TRP A 379 18.68 -16.24 7.62
C TRP A 379 18.26 -14.82 7.20
N VAL A 380 18.71 -13.84 7.99
CA VAL A 380 18.51 -12.41 7.74
C VAL A 380 19.85 -11.74 8.02
N PHE A 381 20.22 -10.79 7.16
CA PHE A 381 21.43 -10.00 7.36
C PHE A 381 21.40 -9.30 8.72
N SER A 382 22.40 -9.56 9.56
CA SER A 382 22.46 -9.12 10.96
C SER A 382 23.71 -8.32 11.31
N ASN A 383 24.63 -8.15 10.37
CA ASN A 383 25.81 -7.29 10.53
C ASN A 383 25.45 -5.82 10.29
N LEU A 384 24.49 -5.33 11.05
CA LEU A 384 24.01 -3.95 11.03
C LEU A 384 24.87 -3.07 11.94
N ASN A 385 24.83 -1.76 11.71
CA ASN A 385 25.50 -0.80 12.57
C ASN A 385 24.98 -0.93 14.01
N SER A 386 25.88 -1.16 14.98
CA SER A 386 25.52 -1.32 16.40
C SER A 386 24.83 -0.08 16.99
N ALA A 387 25.06 1.10 16.42
CA ALA A 387 24.38 2.34 16.81
C ALA A 387 22.88 2.35 16.49
N LEU A 388 22.40 1.40 15.67
CA LEU A 388 20.97 1.19 15.43
C LEU A 388 20.32 0.33 16.51
N SER A 389 21.09 -0.26 17.43
CA SER A 389 20.55 -1.21 18.39
C SER A 389 19.65 -0.52 19.42
N VAL A 390 18.51 -1.15 19.70
CA VAL A 390 17.56 -0.78 20.77
C VAL A 390 17.37 -1.95 21.76
N ALA A 391 18.34 -2.86 21.80
CA ALA A 391 18.27 -4.09 22.60
C ALA A 391 18.33 -3.82 24.11
N ASP A 392 18.95 -2.72 24.50
CA ASP A 392 19.14 -2.24 25.87
C ASP A 392 17.90 -1.54 26.45
N VAL A 393 16.98 -1.07 25.60
CA VAL A 393 15.72 -0.45 26.04
C VAL A 393 14.71 -1.51 26.48
N ASN A 394 14.07 -1.28 27.62
CA ASN A 394 13.11 -2.23 28.20
C ASN A 394 11.88 -2.48 27.31
N PHE A 395 11.28 -3.66 27.46
CA PHE A 395 10.16 -4.13 26.65
C PHE A 395 8.93 -3.19 26.71
N PHE A 396 8.60 -2.65 27.88
CA PHE A 396 7.40 -1.82 28.04
C PHE A 396 7.53 -0.49 27.27
N SER A 397 8.68 0.17 27.38
CA SER A 397 8.98 1.41 26.66
C SER A 397 9.05 1.21 25.15
N ARG A 398 9.50 0.04 24.69
CA ARG A 398 9.57 -0.28 23.26
C ARG A 398 8.21 -0.63 22.65
N PHE A 399 7.41 -1.45 23.31
CA PHE A 399 6.28 -2.12 22.66
C PHE A 399 4.89 -1.73 23.18
N LEU A 400 4.77 -1.36 24.46
CA LEU A 400 3.47 -1.21 25.13
C LEU A 400 3.09 0.24 25.40
N THR A 401 4.05 1.15 25.32
CA THR A 401 3.78 2.59 25.42
C THR A 401 3.25 3.08 24.06
N PRO A 402 1.98 3.56 23.96
CA PRO A 402 1.38 3.93 22.67
C PRO A 402 1.95 5.21 22.07
N LEU A 403 2.59 6.05 22.89
CA LEU A 403 3.22 7.31 22.50
C LEU A 403 4.45 7.56 23.38
N SER A 404 5.63 7.63 22.77
CA SER A 404 6.90 7.92 23.46
C SER A 404 7.20 9.42 23.46
N ILE A 405 7.22 10.05 24.63
CA ILE A 405 7.60 11.47 24.76
C ILE A 405 9.03 11.70 24.27
N HIS A 406 9.95 10.77 24.59
CA HIS A 406 11.34 10.83 24.15
C HIS A 406 11.44 10.96 22.63
N ASP A 407 10.86 10.01 21.90
CA ASP A 407 10.91 9.97 20.44
C ASP A 407 10.27 11.21 19.81
N LEU A 408 9.23 11.79 20.45
CA LEU A 408 8.63 13.05 20.00
C LEU A 408 9.52 14.28 20.26
N THR A 409 10.30 14.27 21.33
CA THR A 409 11.20 15.39 21.65
C THR A 409 12.49 15.36 20.84
N THR A 410 12.98 14.18 20.45
CA THR A 410 14.18 14.04 19.61
C THR A 410 13.91 14.50 18.19
N ASN A 411 12.81 14.02 17.59
CA ASN A 411 12.36 14.48 16.29
C ASN A 411 10.83 14.39 16.20
N VAL A 412 10.16 15.55 16.17
CA VAL A 412 8.70 15.62 16.32
C VAL A 412 7.97 14.81 15.26
N PHE A 413 8.38 14.92 13.99
CA PHE A 413 7.66 14.34 12.86
C PHE A 413 8.36 13.12 12.26
N PHE A 414 9.69 13.20 12.13
CA PHE A 414 10.44 12.21 11.36
C PHE A 414 10.99 11.13 12.28
N ALA A 415 10.98 9.89 11.80
CA ALA A 415 11.56 8.78 12.54
C ALA A 415 13.08 8.81 12.41
N SER A 416 13.79 8.55 13.51
CA SER A 416 15.24 8.43 13.55
C SER A 416 15.61 6.99 13.92
N PRO A 417 16.13 6.16 12.99
CA PRO A 417 16.49 4.77 13.29
C PRO A 417 17.65 4.63 14.29
N PHE A 418 18.34 5.71 14.62
CA PHE A 418 19.46 5.76 15.57
C PHE A 418 19.05 6.24 16.97
N GLU A 419 17.91 6.91 17.10
CA GLU A 419 17.53 7.56 18.36
C GLU A 419 16.15 7.14 18.87
N ASP A 420 15.21 6.85 17.97
CA ASP A 420 13.88 6.39 18.36
C ASP A 420 13.91 4.89 18.72
N TYR A 421 13.15 4.51 19.74
CA TYR A 421 13.09 3.12 20.23
C TYR A 421 11.66 2.59 20.40
N ASN A 422 10.64 3.46 20.37
CA ASN A 422 9.27 3.07 20.64
C ASN A 422 8.55 2.65 19.35
N LEU A 423 8.23 1.37 19.23
CA LEU A 423 7.63 0.79 18.03
C LEU A 423 6.30 1.46 17.63
N PRO A 424 5.31 1.68 18.52
CA PRO A 424 4.07 2.37 18.13
C PRO A 424 4.30 3.78 17.55
N THR A 425 5.11 4.62 18.21
CA THR A 425 5.45 5.96 17.72
C THR A 425 6.23 5.88 16.40
N TYR A 426 7.19 4.98 16.31
CA TYR A 426 7.98 4.75 15.09
C TYR A 426 7.10 4.35 13.90
N LEU A 427 6.13 3.46 14.11
CA LEU A 427 5.17 3.03 13.09
C LEU A 427 4.29 4.19 12.62
N VAL A 428 3.82 5.04 13.52
CA VAL A 428 3.03 6.23 13.13
C VAL A 428 3.89 7.17 12.29
N LYS A 429 5.09 7.54 12.75
CA LYS A 429 6.02 8.41 12.01
C LYS A 429 6.35 7.83 10.62
N THR A 430 6.78 6.57 10.56
CA THR A 430 7.20 5.93 9.31
C THR A 430 6.06 5.56 8.37
N SER A 431 4.82 5.44 8.87
CA SER A 431 3.64 5.30 8.01
C SER A 431 3.37 6.55 7.18
N ILE A 432 3.76 7.73 7.69
CA ILE A 432 3.58 9.02 7.03
C ILE A 432 4.83 9.42 6.26
N PHE A 433 6.02 9.30 6.88
CA PHE A 433 7.26 9.93 6.40
C PHE A 433 8.41 8.95 6.14
N GLY A 434 8.26 7.66 6.43
CA GLY A 434 9.41 6.74 6.45
C GLY A 434 10.49 7.19 7.42
N GLU A 435 11.72 6.73 7.23
CA GLU A 435 12.90 7.11 8.05
C GLU A 435 13.61 8.35 7.47
N PHE A 436 12.84 9.25 6.86
CA PHE A 436 13.39 10.35 6.07
C PHE A 436 12.99 11.69 6.65
N SER A 437 13.93 12.64 6.59
CA SER A 437 13.68 14.04 6.87
C SER A 437 13.30 14.80 5.60
N TYR A 438 12.57 15.89 5.79
CA TYR A 438 12.07 16.74 4.72
C TYR A 438 12.33 18.20 5.08
N TRP A 439 12.54 19.02 4.06
CA TRP A 439 12.93 20.43 4.23
C TRP A 439 11.72 21.38 4.18
N GLN A 440 10.56 20.88 3.78
CA GLN A 440 9.37 21.68 3.49
C GLN A 440 8.08 20.92 3.81
N GLY A 441 7.00 21.67 4.00
CA GLY A 441 5.67 21.12 4.27
C GLY A 441 5.39 20.83 5.74
N GLU A 442 6.17 21.39 6.67
CA GLU A 442 6.09 21.15 8.12
C GLU A 442 4.67 21.31 8.68
N ALA A 443 3.91 22.33 8.24
CA ALA A 443 2.53 22.53 8.67
C ALA A 443 1.62 21.36 8.25
N PHE A 444 1.76 20.87 7.01
CA PHE A 444 1.03 19.70 6.54
C PHE A 444 1.51 18.42 7.24
N ALA A 445 2.81 18.31 7.52
CA ALA A 445 3.38 17.20 8.27
C ALA A 445 2.80 17.12 9.69
N PHE A 446 2.74 18.25 10.41
CA PHE A 446 2.15 18.35 11.74
C PHE A 446 0.68 17.92 11.74
N VAL A 447 -0.12 18.43 10.78
CA VAL A 447 -1.54 18.07 10.69
C VAL A 447 -1.72 16.58 10.38
N ALA A 448 -0.93 16.03 9.44
CA ALA A 448 -0.99 14.61 9.11
C ALA A 448 -0.58 13.73 10.30
N PHE A 449 0.44 14.15 11.05
CA PHE A 449 0.93 13.46 12.24
C PHE A 449 -0.11 13.42 13.36
N VAL A 450 -0.69 14.57 13.71
CA VAL A 450 -1.76 14.66 14.71
C VAL A 450 -2.98 13.85 14.27
N ALA A 451 -3.40 13.98 13.02
CA ALA A 451 -4.52 13.20 12.49
C ALA A 451 -4.25 11.69 12.57
N ALA A 452 -3.04 11.20 12.30
CA ALA A 452 -2.73 9.78 12.43
C ALA A 452 -2.93 9.24 13.86
N TYR A 453 -2.52 10.00 14.88
CA TYR A 453 -2.76 9.63 16.28
C TYR A 453 -4.25 9.70 16.64
N VAL A 454 -4.97 10.72 16.18
CA VAL A 454 -6.42 10.82 16.38
C VAL A 454 -7.13 9.61 15.76
N GLN A 455 -6.77 9.22 14.53
CA GLN A 455 -7.28 7.99 13.90
C GLN A 455 -6.99 6.77 14.75
N PHE A 456 -5.74 6.59 15.19
CA PHE A 456 -5.34 5.45 16.02
C PHE A 456 -6.24 5.31 17.25
N PHE A 457 -6.40 6.38 18.04
CA PHE A 457 -7.25 6.37 19.23
C PHE A 457 -8.74 6.18 18.89
N LEU A 458 -9.23 6.75 17.78
CA LEU A 458 -10.60 6.55 17.33
C LEU A 458 -10.86 5.09 16.91
N PHE A 459 -9.95 4.45 16.17
CA PHE A 459 -10.06 3.03 15.81
C PHE A 459 -10.14 2.14 17.05
N VAL A 460 -9.27 2.37 18.04
CA VAL A 460 -9.27 1.64 19.31
C VAL A 460 -10.57 1.86 20.07
N THR A 461 -10.98 3.12 20.25
CA THR A 461 -12.19 3.47 21.01
C THR A 461 -13.46 2.92 20.37
N ILE A 462 -13.61 3.08 19.05
CA ILE A 462 -14.74 2.53 18.29
C ILE A 462 -14.70 0.99 18.38
N GLY A 463 -13.54 0.37 18.21
CA GLY A 463 -13.37 -1.08 18.33
C GLY A 463 -13.84 -1.62 19.68
N ILE A 464 -13.40 -1.02 20.79
CA ILE A 464 -13.83 -1.37 22.15
C ILE A 464 -15.34 -1.18 22.30
N ALA A 465 -15.89 -0.04 21.86
CA ALA A 465 -17.33 0.22 21.94
C ALA A 465 -18.14 -0.84 21.19
N TYR A 466 -17.70 -1.27 20.00
CA TYR A 466 -18.33 -2.35 19.25
C TYR A 466 -18.29 -3.69 19.99
N LEU A 467 -17.17 -4.04 20.63
CA LEU A 467 -17.05 -5.28 21.41
C LEU A 467 -18.02 -5.29 22.60
N VAL A 468 -18.13 -4.17 23.31
CA VAL A 468 -19.04 -4.00 24.46
C VAL A 468 -20.51 -4.04 24.01
N GLN A 469 -20.87 -3.35 22.93
CA GLN A 469 -22.25 -3.26 22.46
C GLN A 469 -22.80 -4.56 21.83
N LYS A 470 -21.93 -5.46 21.34
CA LYS A 470 -22.34 -6.64 20.54
C LYS A 470 -22.27 -7.99 21.27
N LYS A 471 -22.30 -8.01 22.62
CA LYS A 471 -22.24 -9.25 23.44
C LYS A 471 -21.26 -10.31 22.87
N GLY A 472 -20.02 -9.89 22.58
CA GLY A 472 -18.90 -10.81 22.35
C GLY A 472 -18.81 -11.53 20.99
N ILE A 473 -19.75 -11.36 20.05
CA ILE A 473 -19.64 -12.02 18.73
C ILE A 473 -19.17 -11.00 17.68
N VAL A 474 -17.85 -11.00 17.43
CA VAL A 474 -17.28 -10.39 16.22
C VAL A 474 -17.97 -11.06 15.02
N ARG A 475 -18.85 -10.33 14.31
CA ARG A 475 -19.46 -10.83 13.07
C ARG A 475 -18.35 -11.26 12.11
N LYS A 476 -18.55 -12.36 11.38
CA LYS A 476 -17.63 -12.85 10.33
C LYS A 476 -17.15 -11.74 9.38
N ASP A 477 -18.01 -10.73 9.17
CA ASP A 477 -17.76 -9.51 8.40
C ASP A 477 -16.52 -8.70 8.84
N TYR A 478 -16.06 -8.83 10.10
CA TYR A 478 -14.87 -8.15 10.64
C TYR A 478 -13.68 -9.09 10.82
N GLY A 479 -13.93 -10.41 10.85
CA GLY A 479 -12.93 -11.40 11.26
C GLY A 479 -11.65 -11.35 10.44
N PHE A 480 -11.76 -11.16 9.11
CA PHE A 480 -10.59 -11.03 8.25
C PHE A 480 -9.76 -9.76 8.56
N ALA A 481 -10.42 -8.61 8.70
CA ALA A 481 -9.72 -7.35 8.95
C ALA A 481 -8.96 -7.38 10.28
N VAL A 482 -9.58 -7.97 11.32
CA VAL A 482 -8.94 -8.19 12.62
C VAL A 482 -7.81 -9.22 12.51
N ALA A 483 -8.02 -10.34 11.82
CA ALA A 483 -6.98 -11.34 11.61
C ALA A 483 -5.75 -10.77 10.87
N LEU A 484 -5.97 -9.93 9.86
CA LEU A 484 -4.91 -9.22 9.13
C LEU A 484 -4.17 -8.28 10.07
N ILE A 485 -4.86 -7.38 10.78
CA ILE A 485 -4.22 -6.44 11.71
C ILE A 485 -3.40 -7.17 12.78
N LEU A 486 -3.99 -8.19 13.40
CA LEU A 486 -3.30 -8.97 14.43
C LEU A 486 -2.08 -9.70 13.85
N SER A 487 -2.18 -10.30 12.67
CA SER A 487 -1.04 -10.98 12.04
C SER A 487 0.12 -10.03 11.75
N GLU A 488 -0.17 -8.84 11.22
CA GLU A 488 0.85 -7.83 10.89
C GLU A 488 1.52 -7.29 12.16
N VAL A 489 0.73 -6.97 13.19
CA VAL A 489 1.25 -6.48 14.49
C VAL A 489 2.11 -7.55 15.17
N LEU A 490 1.63 -8.80 15.25
CA LEU A 490 2.39 -9.89 15.89
C LEU A 490 3.69 -10.18 15.14
N MET A 491 3.67 -10.15 13.80
CA MET A 491 4.88 -10.35 13.01
C MET A 491 5.87 -9.20 13.15
N MET A 492 5.39 -7.95 13.25
CA MET A 492 6.27 -6.81 13.54
C MET A 492 6.93 -6.91 14.91
N PHE A 493 6.16 -7.29 15.93
CA PHE A 493 6.69 -7.51 17.28
C PHE A 493 7.74 -8.62 17.26
N TYR A 494 7.43 -9.77 16.65
CA TYR A 494 8.37 -10.88 16.53
C TYR A 494 9.65 -10.47 15.79
N PHE A 495 9.52 -9.75 14.68
CA PHE A 495 10.67 -9.29 13.90
C PHE A 495 11.57 -8.35 14.69
N ASN A 496 11.02 -7.34 15.35
CA ASN A 496 11.79 -6.37 16.14
C ASN A 496 12.34 -6.94 17.47
N ILE A 497 11.73 -8.00 18.03
CA ILE A 497 12.31 -8.76 19.14
C ILE A 497 13.53 -9.56 18.67
N LYS A 498 13.42 -10.24 17.51
CA LYS A 498 14.50 -11.04 16.95
C LYS A 498 15.65 -10.18 16.43
N MET A 499 15.33 -9.00 15.89
CA MET A 499 16.26 -8.05 15.30
C MET A 499 16.05 -6.68 15.96
N PRO A 500 16.56 -6.44 17.18
CA PRO A 500 16.28 -5.23 17.95
C PRO A 500 17.10 -4.03 17.44
N TYR A 501 16.78 -3.59 16.22
CA TYR A 501 17.38 -2.43 15.57
C TYR A 501 16.30 -1.42 15.19
N GLY A 502 16.58 -0.12 15.29
CA GLY A 502 15.61 0.93 14.97
C GLY A 502 15.04 0.81 13.57
N CYS A 503 15.88 0.46 12.58
CA CYS A 503 15.44 0.30 11.19
C CYS A 503 14.46 -0.85 10.93
N THR A 504 14.32 -1.79 11.87
CA THR A 504 13.37 -2.91 11.78
C THR A 504 11.98 -2.53 12.28
N MET A 505 11.82 -1.34 12.85
CA MET A 505 10.53 -0.79 13.30
C MET A 505 9.74 -0.11 12.16
N ASP A 506 10.34 0.07 10.98
CA ASP A 506 9.72 0.82 9.86
C ASP A 506 8.44 0.18 9.34
N PHE A 507 7.43 1.01 9.08
CA PHE A 507 6.11 0.59 8.59
C PHE A 507 6.14 -0.21 7.26
N ARG A 508 7.23 -0.17 6.48
CA ARG A 508 7.41 -0.95 5.23
C ARG A 508 7.19 -2.43 5.39
N TYR A 509 7.48 -2.98 6.56
CA TYR A 509 7.33 -4.41 6.79
C TYR A 509 5.87 -4.84 6.98
N ILE A 510 4.94 -3.91 7.21
CA ILE A 510 3.53 -4.21 7.52
C ILE A 510 2.52 -3.43 6.68
N VAL A 511 2.92 -2.90 5.52
CA VAL A 511 2.01 -2.12 4.64
C VAL A 511 0.67 -2.81 4.34
N PRO A 512 0.56 -4.16 4.21
CA PRO A 512 -0.75 -4.79 4.03
C PRO A 512 -1.76 -4.55 5.17
N ILE A 513 -1.31 -4.14 6.37
CA ILE A 513 -2.18 -3.77 7.50
C ILE A 513 -3.20 -2.68 7.13
N LEU A 514 -2.86 -1.84 6.15
CA LEU A 514 -3.72 -0.77 5.63
C LEU A 514 -5.07 -1.29 5.16
N LEU A 515 -5.10 -2.47 4.54
CA LEU A 515 -6.36 -3.09 4.11
C LEU A 515 -7.26 -3.41 5.31
N GLY A 516 -6.68 -3.85 6.43
CA GLY A 516 -7.41 -4.12 7.66
C GLY A 516 -8.09 -2.85 8.19
N PHE A 517 -7.33 -1.77 8.34
CA PHE A 517 -7.87 -0.48 8.80
C PHE A 517 -8.92 0.10 7.84
N ALA A 518 -8.67 0.05 6.53
CA ALA A 518 -9.62 0.50 5.52
C ALA A 518 -10.94 -0.30 5.57
N MET A 519 -10.86 -1.62 5.72
CA MET A 519 -12.05 -2.47 5.88
C MET A 519 -12.82 -2.15 7.16
N LEU A 520 -12.13 -1.92 8.28
CA LEU A 520 -12.77 -1.52 9.54
C LEU A 520 -13.46 -0.16 9.41
N ALA A 521 -12.80 0.86 8.84
CA ALA A 521 -13.38 2.18 8.62
C ALA A 521 -14.66 2.10 7.76
N THR A 522 -14.62 1.30 6.68
CA THR A 522 -15.81 1.02 5.86
C THR A 522 -16.90 0.31 6.65
N ARG A 523 -16.57 -0.72 7.44
CA ARG A 523 -17.58 -1.46 8.24
C ARG A 523 -18.23 -0.57 9.30
N PHE A 524 -17.46 0.27 9.99
CA PHE A 524 -17.98 1.20 10.99
C PHE A 524 -19.00 2.15 10.36
N ASN A 525 -18.72 2.67 9.17
CA ASN A 525 -19.66 3.49 8.41
C ASN A 525 -20.90 2.71 7.93
N ASP A 526 -20.73 1.46 7.48
CA ASP A 526 -21.86 0.61 7.09
C ASP A 526 -22.82 0.37 8.27
N ALA A 527 -22.28 0.18 9.48
CA ALA A 527 -23.08 0.01 10.69
C ALA A 527 -23.71 1.31 11.20
N TYR A 528 -22.98 2.44 11.14
CA TYR A 528 -23.46 3.78 11.44
C TYR A 528 -24.72 4.13 10.63
N SER A 529 -24.66 3.96 9.31
CA SER A 529 -25.76 4.30 8.42
C SER A 529 -27.03 3.47 8.67
N LEU A 530 -26.90 2.33 9.36
CA LEU A 530 -28.01 1.43 9.69
C LEU A 530 -28.57 1.66 11.10
N GLN A 531 -27.88 2.40 11.98
CA GLN A 531 -28.25 2.58 13.40
C GLN A 531 -28.06 4.05 13.86
N LYS A 532 -28.96 4.95 13.45
CA LYS A 532 -28.81 6.41 13.61
C LYS A 532 -28.74 6.94 15.06
N ASP A 533 -29.26 6.20 16.05
CA ASP A 533 -29.37 6.69 17.44
C ASP A 533 -28.30 6.15 18.40
N ASN A 534 -27.21 5.57 17.90
CA ASN A 534 -26.14 4.99 18.73
C ASN A 534 -25.09 6.06 19.12
N PRO A 535 -24.68 6.20 20.40
CA PRO A 535 -23.64 7.15 20.80
C PRO A 535 -22.29 6.99 20.06
N THR A 536 -21.97 5.80 19.53
CA THR A 536 -20.78 5.60 18.69
C THR A 536 -20.81 6.41 17.38
N ASN A 537 -21.97 6.97 17.02
CA ASN A 537 -22.17 7.72 15.80
C ASN A 537 -21.35 9.01 15.75
N HIS A 538 -21.19 9.69 16.88
CA HIS A 538 -20.32 10.86 16.97
C HIS A 538 -18.85 10.49 16.72
N LEU A 539 -18.39 9.36 17.28
CA LEU A 539 -17.03 8.86 17.07
C LEU A 539 -16.77 8.48 15.60
N ILE A 540 -17.72 7.81 14.95
CA ILE A 540 -17.60 7.44 13.54
C ILE A 540 -17.63 8.68 12.64
N SER A 541 -18.41 9.70 13.00
CA SER A 541 -18.38 10.98 12.29
C SER A 541 -17.04 11.69 12.45
N ALA A 542 -16.46 11.71 13.65
CA ALA A 542 -15.14 12.25 13.91
C ALA A 542 -14.07 11.52 13.09
N LEU A 543 -14.09 10.18 13.07
CA LEU A 543 -13.18 9.38 12.26
C LEU A 543 -13.27 9.72 10.77
N ASN A 544 -14.48 9.95 10.25
CA ASN A 544 -14.65 10.30 8.84
C ASN A 544 -14.04 11.66 8.49
N VAL A 545 -14.22 12.65 9.35
CA VAL A 545 -13.63 13.99 9.17
C VAL A 545 -12.11 13.88 9.22
N ASP A 546 -11.60 13.16 10.21
CA ASP A 546 -10.17 12.98 10.44
C ASP A 546 -9.48 12.17 9.32
N VAL A 547 -10.14 11.16 8.74
CA VAL A 547 -9.66 10.46 7.53
C VAL A 547 -9.51 11.42 6.35
N CYS A 548 -10.46 12.34 6.15
CA CYS A 548 -10.35 13.35 5.10
C CYS A 548 -9.23 14.36 5.38
N ILE A 549 -9.08 14.80 6.63
CA ILE A 549 -8.01 15.73 7.05
C ILE A 549 -6.64 15.07 6.82
N TYR A 550 -6.46 13.84 7.30
CA TYR A 550 -5.23 13.07 7.11
C TYR A 550 -4.88 12.91 5.64
N ALA A 551 -5.84 12.48 4.80
CA ALA A 551 -5.62 12.31 3.37
C ALA A 551 -5.26 13.63 2.66
N ALA A 552 -5.92 14.73 3.02
CA ALA A 552 -5.62 16.05 2.45
C ALA A 552 -4.24 16.55 2.90
N ALA A 553 -3.94 16.48 4.20
CA ALA A 553 -2.66 16.93 4.75
C ALA A 553 -1.48 16.09 4.22
N SER A 554 -1.61 14.76 4.17
CA SER A 554 -0.58 13.89 3.61
C SER A 554 -0.34 14.16 2.13
N SER A 555 -1.41 14.34 1.35
CA SER A 555 -1.29 14.63 -0.09
C SER A 555 -0.64 15.98 -0.33
N LEU A 556 -1.05 17.02 0.39
CA LEU A 556 -0.44 18.36 0.30
C LEU A 556 1.02 18.35 0.74
N PHE A 557 1.35 17.60 1.79
CA PHE A 557 2.73 17.37 2.19
C PHE A 557 3.55 16.80 1.03
N TYR A 558 3.11 15.70 0.41
CA TYR A 558 3.86 15.08 -0.70
C TYR A 558 3.88 15.88 -2.00
N LEU A 559 2.91 16.78 -2.21
CA LEU A 559 2.94 17.71 -3.32
C LEU A 559 3.90 18.88 -3.07
N ALA A 560 4.10 19.29 -1.81
CA ALA A 560 4.94 20.43 -1.43
C ALA A 560 6.38 20.04 -1.07
N ALA A 561 6.58 18.86 -0.49
CA ALA A 561 7.84 18.43 0.10
C ALA A 561 8.85 18.02 -0.99
N VAL A 562 9.67 18.98 -1.40
CA VAL A 562 10.91 18.76 -2.19
C VAL A 562 12.03 18.40 -1.23
#